data_AF-A0A9R1A8W1-F1
#
_entry.id   AF-A0A9R1A8W1-F1
#
_cell.length_a   1.000
_cell.length_b   1.000
_cell.length_c   1.000
_cell.angle_alpha   90.00
_cell.angle_beta   90.00
_cell.angle_gamma   90.00
#
_symmetry.space_group_name_H-M   'P 1'
#
loop_
_entity.id
_entity.type
_entity.pdbx_description
1 polymer ?
#
loop_
_entity_poly.entity_id
_entity_poly.type
_entity_poly.pdbx_seq_one_letter_code
_entity_poly.pdbx_strand_id
1 'polypeptide(L)'
;MAAPRVLLLLAAAAILAARGLDLEFRLADDPKLSLHRYGQYLYDGLVLFAPSTPRFGGSVDQNAVLEFIDAGHDMILAADHSASDLIRGIATECGVDFDEDPEAMVIDHINYASSEVEGDHTLIAGDDLIQSDVILGSKKIEAPVLFRGIAHAANPSNSLVLKVLSASPSAYSANPEAKLASVPSLTGSAISLVSVMQARNNARVLISGSLDLFSNRFLKSGVQKAGSKMSHDKAGNEQFVTETSKWVFHERGHLKAVNVMHHKVGETNEPSMYRINDDLEYSVEIYEWSGTSWKPYVADDVQIQFFMMSPYVLKNMSTDKSAVYSASFKVPDVYGVFQFKVEYQRLGYTGLSLAKQIPVRPYRHDEYERFITSAFPYYAASFSTMGAFFIFSVAYLYHK
;
A
#
# COMPACT_ATOMS: atom_id res chain seq x y z
N MET A 1 -16.96 18.30 -2.73
CA MET A 1 -16.48 17.02 -2.17
C MET A 1 -17.52 16.60 -1.16
N ALA A 2 -18.27 15.52 -1.43
CA ALA A 2 -19.22 14.98 -0.45
C ALA A 2 -18.41 14.32 0.67
N ALA A 3 -18.88 14.43 1.92
CA ALA A 3 -18.26 13.73 3.04
C ALA A 3 -18.37 12.21 2.83
N PRO A 4 -17.33 11.42 3.17
CA PRO A 4 -17.40 9.97 3.04
C PRO A 4 -18.47 9.39 3.96
N ARG A 5 -19.30 8.48 3.45
CA ARG A 5 -20.31 7.78 4.26
C ARG A 5 -19.77 6.47 4.82
N VAL A 6 -19.82 6.30 6.13
CA VAL A 6 -19.30 5.15 6.88
C VAL A 6 -20.37 4.54 7.77
N LEU A 7 -20.56 3.23 7.70
CA LEU A 7 -21.50 2.50 8.57
C LEU A 7 -20.81 2.03 9.86
N LEU A 8 -21.36 2.29 11.06
CA LEU A 8 -20.70 1.99 12.34
C LEU A 8 -21.63 1.47 13.46
N LEU A 9 -21.05 0.91 14.54
CA LEU A 9 -21.71 0.52 15.80
C LEU A 9 -20.86 0.94 17.04
N LEU A 10 -21.04 2.20 17.50
CA LEU A 10 -20.72 2.86 18.80
C LEU A 10 -19.28 2.94 19.38
N ALA A 11 -19.04 4.06 20.11
CA ALA A 11 -17.82 4.60 20.76
C ALA A 11 -16.74 5.22 19.85
N ALA A 12 -16.05 4.45 19.02
CA ALA A 12 -15.08 4.99 18.05
C ALA A 12 -15.74 5.96 17.04
N ALA A 13 -17.07 5.87 16.92
CA ALA A 13 -17.94 6.80 16.21
C ALA A 13 -17.66 8.28 16.49
N ALA A 14 -17.42 8.66 17.76
CA ALA A 14 -17.25 10.07 18.10
C ALA A 14 -15.94 10.64 17.54
N ILE A 15 -14.88 9.82 17.53
CA ILE A 15 -13.58 10.19 16.95
C ILE A 15 -13.72 10.39 15.44
N LEU A 16 -14.48 9.51 14.77
CA LEU A 16 -14.68 9.57 13.33
C LEU A 16 -15.60 10.74 12.93
N ALA A 17 -16.71 10.94 13.64
CA ALA A 17 -17.63 12.06 13.41
C ALA A 17 -16.96 13.41 13.62
N ALA A 18 -16.09 13.54 14.62
CA ALA A 18 -15.33 14.77 14.88
C ALA A 18 -14.38 15.16 13.72
N ARG A 19 -14.02 14.20 12.86
CA ARG A 19 -13.20 14.43 11.65
C ARG A 19 -14.03 14.75 10.40
N GLY A 20 -15.36 14.74 10.50
CA GLY A 20 -16.26 15.08 9.38
C GLY A 20 -16.71 13.90 8.51
N LEU A 21 -16.58 12.65 9.00
CA LEU A 21 -17.14 11.45 8.37
C LEU A 21 -18.66 11.38 8.63
N ASP A 22 -19.45 11.08 7.61
CA ASP A 22 -20.91 10.90 7.72
C ASP A 22 -21.19 9.47 8.18
N LEU A 23 -21.68 9.32 9.43
CA LEU A 23 -21.85 8.00 10.06
C LEU A 23 -23.30 7.54 10.00
N GLU A 24 -23.53 6.35 9.44
CA GLU A 24 -24.81 5.65 9.51
C GLU A 24 -24.70 4.45 10.46
N PHE A 25 -25.71 4.19 11.28
CA PHE A 25 -25.69 3.07 12.23
C PHE A 25 -26.77 2.07 11.84
N ARG A 26 -26.39 0.81 11.67
CA ARG A 26 -27.29 -0.29 11.31
C ARG A 26 -26.95 -1.51 12.16
N LEU A 27 -27.98 -2.28 12.50
CA LEU A 27 -27.78 -3.59 13.10
C LEU A 27 -27.37 -4.59 12.03
N ALA A 28 -26.53 -5.54 12.41
CA ALA A 28 -25.98 -6.53 11.49
C ALA A 28 -27.07 -7.44 10.88
N ASP A 29 -28.22 -7.58 11.54
CA ASP A 29 -29.38 -8.37 11.13
C ASP A 29 -30.47 -7.55 10.40
N ASP A 30 -30.25 -6.27 10.11
CA ASP A 30 -31.24 -5.42 9.41
C ASP A 30 -31.55 -5.98 8.01
N PRO A 31 -32.80 -6.38 7.70
CA PRO A 31 -33.17 -6.93 6.40
C PRO A 31 -33.05 -5.92 5.25
N LYS A 32 -32.86 -4.63 5.55
CA LYS A 32 -32.69 -3.56 4.55
C LYS A 32 -31.22 -3.22 4.29
N LEU A 33 -30.29 -3.96 4.87
CA LEU A 33 -28.86 -3.72 4.70
C LEU A 33 -28.44 -4.03 3.26
N SER A 34 -27.78 -3.07 2.61
CA SER A 34 -27.25 -3.20 1.25
C SER A 34 -26.03 -2.29 1.08
N LEU A 35 -24.93 -2.82 0.54
CA LEU A 35 -23.70 -2.04 0.27
C LEU A 35 -23.74 -1.30 -1.07
N HIS A 36 -24.41 -1.89 -2.06
CA HIS A 36 -24.56 -1.30 -3.39
C HIS A 36 -26.02 -1.34 -3.84
N ARG A 37 -26.40 -0.40 -4.70
CA ARG A 37 -27.71 -0.35 -5.33
C ARG A 37 -27.57 0.16 -6.76
N TYR A 38 -28.18 -0.54 -7.71
CA TYR A 38 -28.11 -0.20 -9.15
C TYR A 38 -26.66 -0.03 -9.68
N GLY A 39 -25.73 -0.85 -9.21
CA GLY A 39 -24.33 -0.83 -9.64
C GLY A 39 -23.49 0.32 -9.06
N GLN A 40 -23.99 1.04 -8.05
CA GLN A 40 -23.24 2.05 -7.31
C GLN A 40 -23.16 1.67 -5.83
N TYR A 41 -21.98 1.84 -5.24
CA TYR A 41 -21.80 1.71 -3.80
C TYR A 41 -22.40 2.90 -3.07
N LEU A 42 -23.09 2.62 -1.95
CA LEU A 42 -23.77 3.63 -1.14
C LEU A 42 -22.85 4.23 -0.07
N TYR A 43 -21.76 3.53 0.25
CA TYR A 43 -20.81 3.83 1.30
C TYR A 43 -19.39 3.80 0.74
N ASP A 44 -18.51 4.62 1.32
CA ASP A 44 -17.09 4.67 0.92
C ASP A 44 -16.21 3.78 1.81
N GLY A 45 -16.67 3.50 3.04
CA GLY A 45 -15.99 2.62 3.99
C GLY A 45 -16.96 1.88 4.91
N LEU A 46 -16.51 0.73 5.42
CA LEU A 46 -17.31 -0.20 6.21
C LEU A 46 -16.66 -0.46 7.58
N VAL A 47 -17.43 -0.39 8.66
CA VAL A 47 -16.94 -0.79 10.00
C VAL A 47 -17.80 -1.91 10.57
N LEU A 48 -17.18 -3.07 10.76
CA LEU A 48 -17.81 -4.30 11.24
C LEU A 48 -17.47 -4.53 12.71
N PHE A 49 -18.34 -4.03 13.59
CA PHE A 49 -18.30 -4.23 15.04
C PHE A 49 -19.44 -5.17 15.48
N ALA A 50 -19.48 -6.36 14.87
CA ALA A 50 -20.52 -7.36 15.11
C ALA A 50 -19.92 -8.79 15.10
N PRO A 51 -19.00 -9.11 16.03
CA PRO A 51 -18.20 -10.33 15.98
C PRO A 51 -19.04 -11.62 15.97
N SER A 52 -20.10 -11.66 16.77
CA SER A 52 -20.96 -12.84 16.98
C SER A 52 -22.04 -13.07 15.93
N THR A 53 -22.09 -12.25 14.87
CA THR A 53 -23.18 -12.32 13.89
C THR A 53 -22.96 -13.47 12.90
N PRO A 54 -23.82 -14.51 12.89
CA PRO A 54 -23.63 -15.66 12.00
C PRO A 54 -23.95 -15.36 10.53
N ARG A 55 -24.77 -14.35 10.27
CA ARG A 55 -25.16 -13.88 8.92
C ARG A 55 -25.54 -12.42 8.96
N PHE A 56 -25.16 -11.66 7.94
CA PHE A 56 -25.67 -10.31 7.77
C PHE A 56 -27.11 -10.32 7.24
N GLY A 57 -27.84 -9.25 7.51
CA GLY A 57 -29.18 -9.02 6.99
C GLY A 57 -29.16 -8.50 5.54
N GLY A 58 -30.34 -8.53 4.91
CA GLY A 58 -30.54 -7.96 3.59
C GLY A 58 -29.76 -8.68 2.49
N SER A 59 -29.03 -7.90 1.69
CA SER A 59 -28.25 -8.41 0.54
C SER A 59 -26.75 -8.45 0.83
N VAL A 60 -26.34 -8.31 2.10
CA VAL A 60 -24.92 -8.36 2.48
C VAL A 60 -24.58 -9.78 2.87
N ASP A 61 -23.56 -10.35 2.23
CA ASP A 61 -22.94 -11.62 2.57
C ASP A 61 -21.41 -11.45 2.54
N GLN A 62 -20.67 -12.53 2.80
CA GLN A 62 -19.20 -12.50 2.74
C GLN A 62 -18.71 -12.00 1.38
N ASN A 63 -19.29 -12.49 0.28
CA ASN A 63 -18.89 -12.10 -1.07
C ASN A 63 -19.12 -10.61 -1.34
N ALA A 64 -20.26 -10.06 -0.92
CA ALA A 64 -20.54 -8.64 -1.07
C ALA A 64 -19.52 -7.76 -0.32
N VAL A 65 -19.02 -8.21 0.83
CA VAL A 65 -17.94 -7.51 1.56
C VAL A 65 -16.61 -7.59 0.81
N LEU A 66 -16.29 -8.74 0.22
CA LEU A 66 -15.07 -8.90 -0.58
C LEU A 66 -15.13 -8.06 -1.87
N GLU A 67 -16.26 -8.06 -2.57
CA GLU A 67 -16.49 -7.21 -3.75
C GLU A 67 -16.39 -5.71 -3.42
N PHE A 68 -16.81 -5.32 -2.22
CA PHE A 68 -16.66 -3.95 -1.72
C PHE A 68 -15.18 -3.57 -1.57
N ILE A 69 -14.35 -4.46 -1.01
CA ILE A 69 -12.91 -4.25 -0.88
C ILE A 69 -12.24 -4.25 -2.27
N ASP A 70 -12.63 -5.16 -3.16
CA ASP A 70 -12.12 -5.25 -4.54
C ASP A 70 -12.46 -4.01 -5.38
N ALA A 71 -13.57 -3.34 -5.07
CA ALA A 71 -13.94 -2.07 -5.68
C ALA A 71 -13.10 -0.87 -5.20
N GLY A 72 -12.22 -1.06 -4.19
CA GLY A 72 -11.32 -0.03 -3.69
C GLY A 72 -11.80 0.65 -2.41
N HIS A 73 -12.78 0.08 -1.71
CA HIS A 73 -13.32 0.65 -0.48
C HIS A 73 -12.65 0.10 0.78
N ASP A 74 -12.65 0.90 1.83
CA ASP A 74 -11.92 0.61 3.07
C ASP A 74 -12.77 -0.11 4.10
N MET A 75 -12.12 -0.91 4.97
CA MET A 75 -12.82 -1.67 6.01
C MET A 75 -12.08 -1.65 7.35
N ILE A 76 -12.84 -1.55 8.45
CA ILE A 76 -12.38 -1.88 9.80
C ILE A 76 -13.20 -3.05 10.32
N LEU A 77 -12.54 -4.14 10.68
CA LEU A 77 -13.15 -5.33 11.25
C LEU A 77 -12.60 -5.53 12.67
N ALA A 78 -13.49 -5.63 13.65
CA ALA A 78 -13.14 -5.99 15.01
C ALA A 78 -13.83 -7.29 15.41
N ALA A 79 -13.02 -8.24 15.84
CA ALA A 79 -13.41 -9.53 16.37
C ALA A 79 -13.23 -9.57 17.90
N ASP A 80 -13.72 -10.63 18.52
CA ASP A 80 -13.39 -11.06 19.88
C ASP A 80 -13.50 -12.60 19.94
N HIS A 81 -13.46 -13.19 21.13
CA HIS A 81 -13.64 -14.65 21.29
C HIS A 81 -14.98 -15.15 20.70
N SER A 82 -16.02 -14.30 20.65
CA SER A 82 -17.32 -14.66 20.07
C SER A 82 -17.37 -14.57 18.53
N ALA A 83 -16.22 -14.41 17.86
CA ALA A 83 -16.14 -14.31 16.40
C ALA A 83 -16.79 -15.52 15.70
N SER A 84 -17.83 -15.24 14.93
CA SER A 84 -18.53 -16.21 14.09
C SER A 84 -17.70 -16.65 12.87
N ASP A 85 -18.09 -17.78 12.27
CA ASP A 85 -17.48 -18.30 11.04
C ASP A 85 -17.48 -17.28 9.89
N LEU A 86 -18.49 -16.42 9.82
CA LEU A 86 -18.57 -15.35 8.83
C LEU A 86 -17.44 -14.32 9.00
N ILE A 87 -17.24 -13.83 10.23
CA ILE A 87 -16.20 -12.84 10.55
C ILE A 87 -14.81 -13.46 10.36
N ARG A 88 -14.65 -14.73 10.74
CA ARG A 88 -13.44 -15.51 10.52
C ARG A 88 -13.15 -15.69 9.03
N GLY A 89 -14.15 -16.06 8.24
CA GLY A 89 -14.05 -16.20 6.79
C GLY A 89 -13.62 -14.90 6.11
N ILE A 90 -14.21 -13.75 6.47
CA ILE A 90 -13.81 -12.44 5.93
C ILE A 90 -12.34 -12.13 6.26
N ALA A 91 -11.90 -12.40 7.49
CA ALA A 91 -10.52 -12.16 7.90
C ALA A 91 -9.52 -13.07 7.16
N THR A 92 -9.84 -14.36 7.00
CA THR A 92 -9.01 -15.33 6.27
C THR A 92 -8.86 -14.92 4.80
N GLU A 93 -9.91 -14.45 4.15
CA GLU A 93 -9.85 -13.92 2.78
C GLU A 93 -8.99 -12.63 2.70
N CYS A 94 -8.92 -11.86 3.79
CA CYS A 94 -7.99 -10.74 3.93
C CYS A 94 -6.56 -11.15 4.36
N GLY A 95 -6.27 -12.44 4.47
CA GLY A 95 -4.94 -12.98 4.78
C GLY A 95 -4.58 -13.04 6.28
N VAL A 96 -5.58 -12.98 7.15
CA VAL A 96 -5.44 -13.07 8.60
C VAL A 96 -6.28 -14.22 9.14
N ASP A 97 -5.65 -15.15 9.85
CA ASP A 97 -6.31 -16.31 10.42
C ASP A 97 -6.44 -16.15 11.94
N PHE A 98 -7.69 -16.09 12.43
CA PHE A 98 -7.99 -16.12 13.86
C PHE A 98 -7.76 -17.52 14.44
N ASP A 99 -7.49 -17.60 15.73
CA ASP A 99 -7.31 -18.90 16.41
C ASP A 99 -8.56 -19.78 16.28
N GLU A 100 -8.39 -21.04 15.95
CA GLU A 100 -9.46 -22.00 15.67
C GLU A 100 -10.31 -22.30 16.91
N ASP A 101 -9.72 -22.19 18.11
CA ASP A 101 -10.46 -22.37 19.36
C ASP A 101 -11.37 -21.13 19.62
N PRO A 102 -12.71 -21.30 19.65
CA PRO A 102 -13.64 -20.19 19.86
C PRO A 102 -13.56 -19.61 21.27
N GLU A 103 -13.03 -20.35 22.25
CA GLU A 103 -12.88 -19.86 23.63
C GLU A 103 -11.47 -19.33 23.89
N ALA A 104 -10.59 -19.37 22.89
CA ALA A 104 -9.23 -18.89 23.05
C ALA A 104 -9.14 -17.37 23.12
N MET A 105 -8.31 -16.92 24.07
CA MET A 105 -7.93 -15.52 24.23
C MET A 105 -6.42 -15.41 24.31
N VAL A 106 -5.91 -14.22 24.01
CA VAL A 106 -4.49 -13.92 24.23
C VAL A 106 -4.22 -13.82 25.73
N ILE A 107 -3.30 -14.63 26.22
CA ILE A 107 -2.85 -14.68 27.62
C ILE A 107 -1.36 -14.32 27.66
N ASP A 108 -0.98 -13.42 28.59
CA ASP A 108 0.42 -13.12 28.86
C ASP A 108 0.63 -12.86 30.36
N HIS A 109 1.32 -13.76 31.05
CA HIS A 109 1.56 -13.61 32.49
C HIS A 109 2.68 -12.62 32.84
N ILE A 110 3.33 -12.01 31.86
CA ILE A 110 4.40 -11.03 32.06
C ILE A 110 3.94 -9.63 31.65
N ASN A 111 3.34 -9.48 30.47
CA ASN A 111 2.97 -8.17 29.90
C ASN A 111 1.47 -7.87 29.97
N TYR A 112 0.82 -8.23 31.08
CA TYR A 112 -0.57 -7.86 31.34
C TYR A 112 -0.69 -6.49 32.03
N ALA A 113 -1.84 -5.85 31.89
CA ALA A 113 -2.16 -4.65 32.65
C ALA A 113 -2.59 -5.02 34.08
N SER A 114 -1.88 -4.50 35.08
CA SER A 114 -2.21 -4.75 36.48
C SER A 114 -3.56 -4.14 36.81
N SER A 115 -4.47 -4.97 37.32
CA SER A 115 -5.74 -4.53 37.89
C SER A 115 -5.74 -4.80 39.40
N GLU A 116 -6.61 -4.13 40.15
CA GLU A 116 -6.72 -4.34 41.61
C GLU A 116 -7.15 -5.79 41.97
N VAL A 117 -7.68 -6.53 41.00
CA VAL A 117 -8.09 -7.93 41.13
C VAL A 117 -7.16 -8.81 40.28
N GLU A 118 -6.66 -9.88 40.90
CA GLU A 118 -5.94 -10.95 40.21
C GLU A 118 -6.91 -11.70 39.29
N GLY A 119 -6.58 -11.78 38.00
CA GLY A 119 -7.43 -12.39 36.98
C GLY A 119 -6.62 -13.21 36.00
N ASP A 120 -7.23 -13.68 34.91
CA ASP A 120 -6.65 -14.68 34.01
C ASP A 120 -5.50 -14.17 33.11
N HIS A 121 -4.96 -12.98 33.40
CA HIS A 121 -3.91 -12.31 32.63
C HIS A 121 -4.24 -12.16 31.12
N THR A 122 -5.53 -11.98 30.81
CA THR A 122 -6.07 -11.80 29.44
C THR A 122 -6.10 -10.33 28.97
N LEU A 123 -5.90 -9.38 29.89
CA LEU A 123 -5.81 -7.97 29.59
C LEU A 123 -4.34 -7.60 29.30
N ILE A 124 -3.99 -7.54 28.02
CA ILE A 124 -2.63 -7.35 27.55
C ILE A 124 -2.30 -5.85 27.47
N ALA A 125 -1.11 -5.49 27.95
CA ALA A 125 -0.52 -4.16 27.76
C ALA A 125 0.53 -4.24 26.64
N GLY A 126 0.07 -4.04 25.40
CA GLY A 126 0.90 -4.16 24.20
C GLY A 126 1.75 -2.89 23.95
N ASP A 127 3.04 -3.09 23.75
CA ASP A 127 4.03 -2.05 23.45
C ASP A 127 4.80 -2.28 22.12
N ASP A 128 4.67 -3.45 21.51
CA ASP A 128 5.31 -3.78 20.23
C ASP A 128 4.49 -3.29 19.02
N LEU A 129 4.78 -2.05 18.62
CA LEU A 129 4.14 -1.33 17.53
C LEU A 129 4.99 -1.31 16.27
N ILE A 130 4.35 -1.34 15.10
CA ILE A 130 5.04 -1.18 13.82
C ILE A 130 5.79 0.16 13.74
N GLN A 131 7.03 0.12 13.27
CA GLN A 131 7.84 1.32 13.05
C GLN A 131 7.47 2.00 11.73
N SER A 132 6.32 2.68 11.71
CA SER A 132 5.87 3.47 10.56
C SER A 132 5.11 4.73 10.98
N ASP A 133 5.75 5.89 10.75
CA ASP A 133 5.14 7.21 10.98
C ASP A 133 3.95 7.47 10.03
N VAL A 134 3.88 6.75 8.91
CA VAL A 134 2.80 6.85 7.93
C VAL A 134 1.52 6.17 8.43
N ILE A 135 1.66 5.09 9.21
CA ILE A 135 0.51 4.37 9.77
C ILE A 135 0.13 4.96 11.13
N LEU A 136 1.10 5.15 12.03
CA LEU A 136 0.86 5.56 13.42
C LEU A 136 1.04 7.06 13.68
N GLY A 137 1.53 7.82 12.71
CA GLY A 137 1.78 9.25 12.85
C GLY A 137 3.17 9.56 13.40
N SER A 138 3.58 10.83 13.26
CA SER A 138 4.88 11.31 13.73
C SER A 138 4.99 11.36 15.26
N LYS A 139 3.86 11.49 15.97
CA LYS A 139 3.82 11.45 17.43
C LYS A 139 3.81 9.98 17.86
N LYS A 140 4.88 9.54 18.50
CA LYS A 140 4.96 8.19 19.05
C LYS A 140 3.89 7.95 20.12
N ILE A 141 3.43 6.71 20.20
CA ILE A 141 2.51 6.25 21.24
C ILE A 141 3.38 5.88 22.44
N GLU A 142 3.34 6.71 23.49
CA GLU A 142 4.22 6.57 24.66
C GLU A 142 3.67 5.59 25.70
N ALA A 143 2.35 5.44 25.78
CA ALA A 143 1.68 4.55 26.72
C ALA A 143 1.30 3.22 26.04
N PRO A 144 1.38 2.07 26.75
CA PRO A 144 0.94 0.78 26.22
C PRO A 144 -0.52 0.80 25.76
N VAL A 145 -0.82 0.00 24.73
CA VAL A 145 -2.18 -0.21 24.21
C VAL A 145 -2.81 -1.40 24.93
N LEU A 146 -3.97 -1.17 25.54
CA LEU A 146 -4.76 -2.23 26.16
C LEU A 146 -5.46 -3.06 25.09
N PHE A 147 -5.30 -4.37 25.19
CA PHE A 147 -5.92 -5.33 24.28
C PHE A 147 -6.54 -6.48 25.08
N ARG A 148 -7.74 -6.90 24.69
CA ARG A 148 -8.40 -8.09 25.23
C ARG A 148 -9.26 -8.73 24.16
N GLY A 149 -8.92 -9.94 23.73
CA GLY A 149 -9.64 -10.62 22.67
C GLY A 149 -8.90 -11.83 22.13
N ILE A 150 -9.29 -12.24 20.92
CA ILE A 150 -8.77 -13.41 20.23
C ILE A 150 -7.42 -13.11 19.56
N ALA A 151 -6.55 -14.11 19.51
CA ALA A 151 -5.30 -14.03 18.78
C ALA A 151 -5.52 -14.27 17.27
N HIS A 152 -4.73 -13.62 16.43
CA HIS A 152 -4.65 -13.99 15.01
C HIS A 152 -3.23 -14.01 14.49
N ALA A 153 -3.02 -14.74 13.41
CA ALA A 153 -1.76 -14.75 12.67
C ALA A 153 -1.97 -14.15 11.27
N ALA A 154 -1.00 -13.36 10.84
CA ALA A 154 -0.89 -12.97 9.44
C ALA A 154 -0.24 -14.13 8.66
N ASN A 155 -0.80 -14.48 7.50
CA ASN A 155 -0.24 -15.53 6.66
C ASN A 155 1.16 -15.12 6.14
N PRO A 156 2.23 -15.89 6.43
CA PRO A 156 3.60 -15.52 6.02
C PRO A 156 3.80 -15.42 4.51
N SER A 157 2.95 -16.08 3.72
CA SER A 157 3.00 -16.05 2.25
C SER A 157 2.40 -14.77 1.68
N ASN A 158 1.61 -14.03 2.47
CA ASN A 158 0.95 -12.81 2.04
C ASN A 158 1.79 -11.58 2.39
N SER A 159 2.40 -10.97 1.38
CA SER A 159 3.20 -9.75 1.54
C SER A 159 2.40 -8.46 1.70
N LEU A 160 1.06 -8.52 1.56
CA LEU A 160 0.17 -7.36 1.65
C LEU A 160 -0.35 -7.10 3.08
N VAL A 161 -0.16 -8.08 3.98
CA VAL A 161 -0.61 -8.00 5.37
C VAL A 161 0.57 -7.61 6.26
N LEU A 162 0.31 -6.66 7.16
CA LEU A 162 1.30 -6.09 8.07
C LEU A 162 0.75 -6.16 9.50
N LYS A 163 1.61 -6.54 10.44
CA LYS A 163 1.29 -6.49 11.88
C LYS A 163 1.49 -5.06 12.36
N VAL A 164 0.44 -4.44 12.89
CA VAL A 164 0.51 -3.07 13.45
C VAL A 164 0.78 -3.11 14.94
N LEU A 165 0.12 -4.04 15.64
CA LEU A 165 0.35 -4.34 17.06
C LEU A 165 0.60 -5.84 17.18
N SER A 166 1.78 -6.20 17.67
CA SER A 166 2.20 -7.58 17.89
C SER A 166 2.09 -7.95 19.37
N ALA A 167 1.86 -9.24 19.65
CA ALA A 167 1.95 -9.72 21.02
C ALA A 167 3.42 -9.86 21.44
N SER A 168 3.65 -9.88 22.75
CA SER A 168 4.98 -10.12 23.28
C SER A 168 5.45 -11.56 22.96
N PRO A 169 6.77 -11.84 23.00
CA PRO A 169 7.28 -13.20 22.87
C PRO A 169 6.82 -14.19 23.95
N SER A 170 6.29 -13.71 25.08
CA SER A 170 5.77 -14.56 26.16
C SER A 170 4.26 -14.82 26.08
N ALA A 171 3.56 -14.17 25.16
CA ALA A 171 2.12 -14.35 24.98
C ALA A 171 1.81 -15.69 24.28
N TYR A 172 0.65 -16.26 24.58
CA TYR A 172 0.10 -17.42 23.88
C TYR A 172 -1.41 -17.31 23.80
N SER A 173 -2.02 -18.01 22.85
CA SER A 173 -3.48 -18.05 22.70
C SER A 173 -4.03 -19.33 23.31
N ALA A 174 -4.96 -19.23 24.26
CA ALA A 174 -5.60 -20.41 24.85
C ALA A 174 -6.90 -20.02 25.57
N ASN A 175 -7.73 -21.03 25.84
CA ASN A 175 -8.87 -20.89 26.74
C ASN A 175 -8.39 -20.76 28.20
N PRO A 176 -8.68 -19.65 28.91
CA PRO A 176 -8.22 -19.43 30.29
C PRO A 176 -8.87 -20.39 31.31
N GLU A 177 -10.05 -20.94 31.02
CA GLU A 177 -10.78 -21.83 31.92
C GLU A 177 -10.31 -23.29 31.78
N ALA A 178 -9.69 -23.63 30.65
CA ALA A 178 -9.23 -24.97 30.33
C ALA A 178 -7.76 -25.19 30.72
N LYS A 179 -7.43 -26.39 31.21
CA LYS A 179 -6.04 -26.79 31.40
C LYS A 179 -5.38 -27.06 30.05
N LEU A 180 -4.24 -26.43 29.80
CA LEU A 180 -3.41 -26.72 28.63
C LEU A 180 -2.98 -28.20 28.63
N ALA A 181 -3.49 -28.97 27.67
CA ALA A 181 -3.07 -30.35 27.43
C ALA A 181 -2.02 -30.46 26.32
N SER A 182 -2.02 -29.51 25.38
CA SER A 182 -1.12 -29.46 24.22
C SER A 182 -0.55 -28.06 24.04
N VAL A 183 0.52 -27.95 23.24
CA VAL A 183 1.09 -26.66 22.86
C VAL A 183 0.05 -25.87 22.06
N PRO A 184 -0.20 -24.59 22.39
CA PRO A 184 -1.08 -23.72 21.62
C PRO A 184 -0.67 -23.58 20.15
N SER A 185 -1.66 -23.38 19.29
CA SER A 185 -1.50 -23.09 17.86
C SER A 185 -0.68 -21.81 17.63
N LEU A 186 -1.01 -20.76 18.37
CA LEU A 186 -0.41 -19.44 18.26
C LEU A 186 0.36 -19.08 19.54
N THR A 187 1.66 -18.80 19.38
CA THR A 187 2.57 -18.47 20.49
C THR A 187 3.55 -17.36 20.11
N GLY A 188 3.94 -16.56 21.11
CA GLY A 188 4.92 -15.49 21.02
C GLY A 188 4.64 -14.47 19.93
N SER A 189 5.70 -14.05 19.23
CA SER A 189 5.64 -13.03 18.17
C SER A 189 4.91 -13.48 16.89
N ALA A 190 4.48 -14.75 16.80
CA ALA A 190 3.60 -15.18 15.73
C ALA A 190 2.23 -14.50 15.85
N ILE A 191 1.77 -14.22 17.07
CA ILE A 191 0.50 -13.56 17.35
C ILE A 191 0.57 -12.08 16.93
N SER A 192 -0.37 -11.68 16.10
CA SER A 192 -0.72 -10.27 15.89
C SER A 192 -2.01 -9.97 16.64
N LEU A 193 -2.04 -8.83 17.32
CA LEU A 193 -3.22 -8.33 18.03
C LEU A 193 -4.06 -7.45 17.09
N VAL A 194 -3.38 -6.65 16.27
CA VAL A 194 -3.97 -5.82 15.22
C VAL A 194 -3.12 -5.93 13.97
N SER A 195 -3.73 -6.34 12.86
CA SER A 195 -3.11 -6.37 11.54
C SER A 195 -3.82 -5.42 10.58
N VAL A 196 -3.10 -4.98 9.56
CA VAL A 196 -3.66 -4.23 8.44
C VAL A 196 -3.29 -4.88 7.13
N MET A 197 -4.16 -4.75 6.14
CA MET A 197 -3.92 -5.17 4.76
C MET A 197 -4.03 -3.96 3.86
N GLN A 198 -3.12 -3.85 2.88
CA GLN A 198 -3.27 -2.95 1.76
C GLN A 198 -3.39 -3.77 0.47
N ALA A 199 -4.58 -3.76 -0.12
CA ALA A 199 -4.85 -4.50 -1.36
C ALA A 199 -4.16 -3.85 -2.57
N ARG A 200 -4.11 -4.57 -3.70
CA ARG A 200 -3.43 -4.10 -4.94
C ARG A 200 -4.13 -2.90 -5.59
N ASN A 201 -5.43 -2.77 -5.36
CA ASN A 201 -6.24 -1.60 -5.74
C ASN A 201 -6.12 -0.44 -4.73
N ASN A 202 -5.25 -0.57 -3.72
CA ASN A 202 -5.02 0.34 -2.61
C ASN A 202 -6.14 0.43 -1.55
N ALA A 203 -7.14 -0.45 -1.56
CA ALA A 203 -8.09 -0.55 -0.44
C ALA A 203 -7.36 -0.92 0.86
N ARG A 204 -7.78 -0.29 1.97
CA ARG A 204 -7.16 -0.49 3.29
C ARG A 204 -8.11 -1.20 4.22
N VAL A 205 -7.63 -2.29 4.81
CA VAL A 205 -8.38 -3.09 5.77
C VAL A 205 -7.63 -3.14 7.08
N LEU A 206 -8.31 -2.86 8.19
CA LEU A 206 -7.79 -3.07 9.54
C LEU A 206 -8.56 -4.21 10.21
N ILE A 207 -7.83 -5.18 10.77
CA ILE A 207 -8.37 -6.33 11.47
C ILE A 207 -7.82 -6.32 12.89
N SER A 208 -8.74 -6.20 13.86
CA SER A 208 -8.44 -6.28 15.29
C SER A 208 -9.06 -7.53 15.88
N GLY A 209 -8.29 -8.29 16.67
CA GLY A 209 -8.81 -9.40 17.46
C GLY A 209 -9.57 -8.97 18.73
N SER A 210 -9.74 -7.66 18.95
CA SER A 210 -10.43 -7.10 20.12
C SER A 210 -11.40 -6.00 19.72
N LEU A 211 -12.68 -6.20 20.04
CA LEU A 211 -13.69 -5.15 20.02
C LEU A 211 -13.48 -4.15 21.18
N ASP A 212 -13.04 -4.64 22.34
CA ASP A 212 -12.78 -3.81 23.52
C ASP A 212 -11.70 -2.74 23.28
N LEU A 213 -10.78 -2.97 22.34
CA LEU A 213 -9.77 -2.01 21.91
C LEU A 213 -10.37 -0.67 21.47
N PHE A 214 -11.59 -0.70 20.90
CA PHE A 214 -12.35 0.48 20.45
C PHE A 214 -13.33 1.01 21.49
N SER A 215 -13.41 0.38 22.68
CA SER A 215 -14.38 0.72 23.70
C SER A 215 -14.04 2.01 24.45
N ASN A 216 -15.06 2.74 24.88
CA ASN A 216 -14.89 3.92 25.74
C ASN A 216 -14.11 3.64 27.03
N ARG A 217 -14.17 2.39 27.52
CA ARG A 217 -13.45 1.95 28.71
C ARG A 217 -11.95 2.02 28.47
N PHE A 218 -11.45 1.37 27.42
CA PHE A 218 -10.00 1.32 27.14
C PHE A 218 -9.46 2.65 26.62
N LEU A 219 -10.28 3.45 25.94
CA LEU A 219 -9.90 4.79 25.49
C LEU A 219 -9.66 5.78 26.64
N LYS A 220 -10.25 5.54 27.83
CA LYS A 220 -10.19 6.45 28.98
C LYS A 220 -9.45 5.89 30.19
N SER A 221 -9.20 4.58 30.22
CA SER A 221 -8.49 3.94 31.33
C SER A 221 -7.01 4.29 31.33
N GLY A 222 -6.43 4.40 32.52
CA GLY A 222 -4.99 4.34 32.70
C GLY A 222 -4.45 2.93 32.46
N VAL A 223 -3.14 2.83 32.32
CA VAL A 223 -2.45 1.54 32.15
C VAL A 223 -1.20 1.51 33.00
N GLN A 224 -1.05 0.42 33.75
CA GLN A 224 0.18 0.05 34.43
C GLN A 224 0.50 -1.39 34.06
N LYS A 225 1.69 -1.60 33.53
CA LYS A 225 2.17 -2.94 33.15
C LYS A 225 2.59 -3.70 34.41
N ALA A 226 2.26 -4.99 34.50
CA ALA A 226 2.67 -5.81 35.62
C ALA A 226 4.20 -5.77 35.83
N GLY A 227 4.63 -5.56 37.06
CA GLY A 227 6.05 -5.41 37.42
C GLY A 227 6.69 -4.06 37.03
N SER A 228 5.99 -3.17 36.32
CA SER A 228 6.48 -1.82 36.01
C SER A 228 6.08 -0.81 37.10
N LYS A 229 7.02 0.08 37.43
CA LYS A 229 6.75 1.25 38.28
C LYS A 229 6.15 2.43 37.51
N MET A 230 6.18 2.37 36.18
CA MET A 230 5.61 3.41 35.33
C MET A 230 4.13 3.12 35.13
N SER A 231 3.30 4.06 35.59
CA SER A 231 1.86 4.09 35.37
C SER A 231 1.53 5.28 34.49
N HIS A 232 0.62 5.09 33.54
CA HIS A 232 0.12 6.14 32.67
C HIS A 232 -1.35 6.41 33.01
N ASP A 233 -1.71 7.68 33.20
CA ASP A 233 -3.08 8.09 33.49
C ASP A 233 -4.05 7.73 32.35
N LYS A 234 -3.54 7.63 31.12
CA LYS A 234 -4.29 7.26 29.92
C LYS A 234 -3.50 6.26 29.08
N ALA A 235 -4.16 5.18 28.66
CA ALA A 235 -3.61 4.19 27.75
C ALA A 235 -3.43 4.74 26.34
N GLY A 236 -2.58 4.07 25.55
CA GLY A 236 -2.29 4.44 24.16
C GLY A 236 -3.47 4.22 23.19
N ASN A 237 -4.56 3.60 23.62
CA ASN A 237 -5.69 3.20 22.77
C ASN A 237 -6.30 4.35 21.96
N GLU A 238 -6.53 5.51 22.56
CA GLU A 238 -7.17 6.63 21.85
C GLU A 238 -6.28 7.14 20.72
N GLN A 239 -4.99 7.30 20.98
CA GLN A 239 -4.03 7.70 19.96
C GLN A 239 -3.90 6.60 18.91
N PHE A 240 -3.77 5.34 19.31
CA PHE A 240 -3.65 4.19 18.40
C PHE A 240 -4.84 4.08 17.44
N VAL A 241 -6.07 4.08 17.95
CA VAL A 241 -7.31 4.00 17.14
C VAL A 241 -7.46 5.22 16.24
N THR A 242 -7.11 6.41 16.74
CA THR A 242 -7.17 7.64 15.94
C THR A 242 -6.21 7.60 14.77
N GLU A 243 -4.96 7.21 14.99
CA GLU A 243 -3.92 7.23 13.96
C GLU A 243 -4.11 6.10 12.94
N THR A 244 -4.45 4.89 13.40
CA THR A 244 -4.78 3.77 12.51
C THR A 244 -6.02 4.04 11.66
N SER A 245 -7.08 4.62 12.22
CA SER A 245 -8.27 4.97 11.43
C SER A 245 -8.03 6.09 10.42
N LYS A 246 -7.12 7.05 10.69
CA LYS A 246 -6.69 8.03 9.67
C LYS A 246 -5.98 7.35 8.52
N TRP A 247 -5.15 6.35 8.81
CA TRP A 247 -4.49 5.57 7.78
C TRP A 247 -5.51 4.77 6.98
N VAL A 248 -6.44 4.05 7.62
CA VAL A 248 -7.46 3.25 6.92
C VAL A 248 -8.27 4.09 5.94
N PHE A 249 -8.86 5.21 6.38
CA PHE A 249 -9.73 6.03 5.52
C PHE A 249 -8.99 7.06 4.65
N HIS A 250 -7.79 6.71 4.18
CA HIS A 250 -6.98 7.52 3.27
C HIS A 250 -6.67 8.96 3.72
N GLU A 251 -6.76 9.31 5.00
CA GLU A 251 -6.42 10.65 5.50
C GLU A 251 -4.90 10.89 5.57
N ARG A 252 -4.10 9.82 5.48
CA ARG A 252 -2.62 9.85 5.48
C ARG A 252 -2.02 8.83 4.53
N GLY A 253 -0.83 9.11 4.00
CA GLY A 253 -0.08 8.17 3.18
C GLY A 253 -0.79 7.86 1.85
N HIS A 254 -1.67 8.76 1.41
CA HIS A 254 -2.38 8.62 0.16
C HIS A 254 -1.67 9.41 -0.93
N LEU A 255 -1.05 8.69 -1.86
CA LEU A 255 -0.23 9.24 -2.92
C LEU A 255 -1.02 9.30 -4.22
N LYS A 256 -0.80 10.36 -4.99
CA LYS A 256 -1.37 10.54 -6.32
C LYS A 256 -0.29 11.03 -7.26
N ALA A 257 -0.11 10.32 -8.36
CA ALA A 257 0.72 10.76 -9.47
C ALA A 257 -0.14 11.42 -10.56
N VAL A 258 0.32 12.55 -11.08
CA VAL A 258 -0.34 13.30 -12.15
C VAL A 258 0.71 13.81 -13.15
N ASN A 259 0.22 14.32 -14.28
CA ASN A 259 1.03 15.01 -15.28
C ASN A 259 2.30 14.26 -15.70
N VAL A 260 2.15 12.99 -16.10
CA VAL A 260 3.26 12.21 -16.66
C VAL A 260 3.61 12.78 -18.03
N MET A 261 4.84 13.25 -18.18
CA MET A 261 5.35 13.81 -19.43
C MET A 261 6.67 13.17 -19.82
N HIS A 262 6.88 12.93 -21.11
CA HIS A 262 8.19 12.54 -21.63
C HIS A 262 8.44 13.15 -23.00
N HIS A 263 9.68 13.59 -23.25
CA HIS A 263 10.07 14.19 -24.52
C HIS A 263 11.55 13.93 -24.81
N LYS A 264 12.01 14.35 -25.98
CA LYS A 264 13.45 14.40 -26.27
C LYS A 264 14.06 15.60 -25.57
N VAL A 265 15.34 15.52 -25.21
CA VAL A 265 16.05 16.66 -24.63
C VAL A 265 16.07 17.81 -25.65
N GLY A 266 15.61 18.99 -25.22
CA GLY A 266 15.49 20.19 -26.07
C GLY A 266 14.15 20.33 -26.82
N GLU A 267 13.27 19.34 -26.72
CA GLU A 267 11.89 19.41 -27.21
C GLU A 267 10.91 19.50 -26.04
N THR A 268 9.67 19.94 -26.28
CA THR A 268 8.61 20.02 -25.25
C THR A 268 7.45 19.07 -25.52
N ASN A 269 7.30 18.61 -26.76
CA ASN A 269 6.19 17.76 -27.17
C ASN A 269 6.56 16.29 -26.99
N GLU A 270 5.57 15.49 -26.59
CA GLU A 270 5.75 14.05 -26.49
C GLU A 270 5.89 13.42 -27.89
N PRO A 271 7.00 12.74 -28.19
CA PRO A 271 7.17 12.07 -29.47
C PRO A 271 6.34 10.79 -29.53
N SER A 272 5.87 10.43 -30.73
CA SER A 272 5.17 9.16 -30.95
C SER A 272 6.10 7.94 -30.90
N MET A 273 7.40 8.15 -31.08
CA MET A 273 8.44 7.12 -31.05
C MET A 273 9.81 7.74 -30.75
N TYR A 274 10.68 6.98 -30.10
CA TYR A 274 12.10 7.32 -29.95
C TYR A 274 12.95 6.56 -30.95
N ARG A 275 14.18 7.04 -31.16
CA ARG A 275 15.22 6.28 -31.85
C ARG A 275 16.23 5.78 -30.82
N ILE A 276 16.92 4.68 -31.15
CA ILE A 276 18.08 4.23 -30.39
C ILE A 276 19.06 5.38 -30.16
N ASN A 277 19.66 5.44 -28.97
CA ASN A 277 20.61 6.46 -28.55
C ASN A 277 20.09 7.91 -28.51
N ASP A 278 18.77 8.15 -28.68
CA ASP A 278 18.19 9.48 -28.41
C ASP A 278 18.31 9.82 -26.92
N ASP A 279 18.58 11.08 -26.61
CA ASP A 279 18.54 11.60 -25.25
C ASP A 279 17.09 11.98 -24.89
N LEU A 280 16.57 11.39 -23.81
CA LEU A 280 15.19 11.56 -23.37
C LEU A 280 15.11 12.15 -21.97
N GLU A 281 14.02 12.86 -21.71
CA GLU A 281 13.64 13.35 -20.40
C GLU A 281 12.24 12.86 -20.05
N TYR A 282 12.09 12.36 -18.83
CA TYR A 282 10.82 11.91 -18.26
C TYR A 282 10.54 12.72 -17.00
N SER A 283 9.28 13.11 -16.79
CA SER A 283 8.84 13.75 -15.55
C SER A 283 7.45 13.26 -15.11
N VAL A 284 7.23 13.29 -13.79
CA VAL A 284 5.95 12.98 -13.16
C VAL A 284 5.78 13.83 -11.92
N GLU A 285 4.57 14.31 -11.66
CA GLU A 285 4.22 15.02 -10.43
C GLU A 285 3.61 14.06 -9.42
N ILE A 286 4.14 14.02 -8.19
CA ILE A 286 3.63 13.17 -7.11
C ILE A 286 3.19 14.05 -5.93
N TYR A 287 1.96 13.85 -5.50
CA TYR A 287 1.34 14.53 -4.39
C TYR A 287 0.93 13.55 -3.29
N GLU A 288 0.99 14.00 -2.04
CA GLU A 288 0.46 13.31 -0.87
C GLU A 288 -0.75 14.07 -0.32
N TRP A 289 -1.80 13.35 0.03
CA TRP A 289 -2.95 13.89 0.74
C TRP A 289 -2.66 14.02 2.23
N SER A 290 -2.80 15.23 2.78
CA SER A 290 -2.59 15.49 4.21
C SER A 290 -3.88 15.45 5.06
N GLY A 291 -4.95 14.81 4.55
CA GLY A 291 -6.28 14.81 5.16
C GLY A 291 -7.16 16.01 4.76
N THR A 292 -6.55 17.11 4.33
CA THR A 292 -7.24 18.37 3.99
C THR A 292 -6.84 18.94 2.63
N SER A 293 -5.59 18.77 2.22
CA SER A 293 -5.09 19.25 0.93
C SER A 293 -4.00 18.34 0.36
N TRP A 294 -3.83 18.40 -0.96
CA TRP A 294 -2.75 17.75 -1.68
C TRP A 294 -1.47 18.59 -1.55
N LYS A 295 -0.41 17.97 -1.03
CA LYS A 295 0.91 18.59 -0.87
C LYS A 295 1.94 17.87 -1.73
N PRO A 296 3.00 18.55 -2.20
CA PRO A 296 4.10 17.89 -2.89
C PRO A 296 4.69 16.76 -2.05
N TYR A 297 4.80 15.57 -2.64
CA TYR A 297 5.50 14.46 -2.00
C TYR A 297 6.99 14.59 -2.26
N VAL A 298 7.83 14.53 -1.23
CA VAL A 298 9.29 14.69 -1.34
C VAL A 298 9.97 13.44 -0.81
N ALA A 299 10.61 12.69 -1.70
CA ALA A 299 11.37 11.48 -1.43
C ALA A 299 12.59 11.42 -2.36
N ASP A 300 13.63 10.69 -1.96
CA ASP A 300 14.91 10.56 -2.66
C ASP A 300 15.05 9.25 -3.45
N ASP A 301 14.04 8.39 -3.36
CA ASP A 301 14.09 6.98 -3.71
C ASP A 301 13.09 6.58 -4.80
N VAL A 302 12.44 7.54 -5.44
CA VAL A 302 11.52 7.29 -6.56
C VAL A 302 12.35 6.93 -7.81
N GLN A 303 12.04 5.80 -8.43
CA GLN A 303 12.80 5.27 -9.56
C GLN A 303 11.95 5.16 -10.82
N ILE A 304 12.56 5.48 -11.96
CA ILE A 304 12.03 5.15 -13.27
C ILE A 304 12.74 3.90 -13.82
N GLN A 305 11.96 3.07 -14.49
CA GLN A 305 12.45 1.94 -15.28
C GLN A 305 12.11 2.16 -16.75
N PHE A 306 13.08 1.97 -17.63
CA PHE A 306 12.85 1.82 -19.07
C PHE A 306 12.86 0.33 -19.39
N PHE A 307 11.67 -0.23 -19.52
CA PHE A 307 11.41 -1.66 -19.42
C PHE A 307 10.96 -2.26 -20.76
N MET A 308 11.39 -3.48 -21.07
CA MET A 308 10.84 -4.26 -22.19
C MET A 308 10.47 -5.67 -21.74
N MET A 309 11.47 -6.54 -21.55
CA MET A 309 11.35 -7.84 -20.85
C MET A 309 12.04 -7.80 -19.49
N SER A 310 13.02 -6.93 -19.35
CA SER A 310 13.76 -6.58 -18.14
C SER A 310 14.03 -5.07 -18.15
N PRO A 311 14.35 -4.46 -16.99
CA PRO A 311 14.73 -3.05 -16.96
C PRO A 311 16.10 -2.86 -17.63
N TYR A 312 16.13 -2.15 -18.75
CA TYR A 312 17.37 -1.77 -19.43
C TYR A 312 18.01 -0.54 -18.77
N VAL A 313 17.17 0.37 -18.29
CA VAL A 313 17.58 1.52 -17.50
C VAL A 313 16.77 1.51 -16.21
N LEU A 314 17.45 1.60 -15.08
CA LEU A 314 16.87 1.85 -13.77
C LEU A 314 17.57 3.07 -13.20
N LYS A 315 16.83 4.15 -12.94
CA LYS A 315 17.42 5.41 -12.50
C LYS A 315 16.55 6.09 -11.44
N ASN A 316 17.18 6.58 -10.37
CA ASN A 316 16.51 7.45 -9.39
C ASN A 316 16.17 8.78 -10.06
N MET A 317 14.95 9.27 -9.81
CA MET A 317 14.51 10.57 -10.29
C MET A 317 15.00 11.67 -9.35
N SER A 318 15.41 12.80 -9.92
CA SER A 318 15.72 14.02 -9.18
C SER A 318 14.44 14.80 -8.88
N THR A 319 14.39 15.45 -7.73
CA THR A 319 13.32 16.36 -7.33
C THR A 319 13.91 17.66 -6.80
N ASP A 320 13.35 18.80 -7.21
CA ASP A 320 13.74 20.13 -6.72
C ASP A 320 12.97 20.52 -5.44
N LYS A 321 12.52 19.52 -4.66
CA LYS A 321 11.53 19.68 -3.57
C LYS A 321 10.20 20.28 -4.04
N SER A 322 10.00 20.36 -5.34
CA SER A 322 8.71 20.53 -5.99
C SER A 322 8.05 19.15 -6.10
N ALA A 323 6.75 19.12 -6.44
CA ALA A 323 6.05 17.85 -6.65
C ALA A 323 6.60 17.07 -7.86
N VAL A 324 7.47 17.70 -8.67
CA VAL A 324 7.98 17.15 -9.93
C VAL A 324 9.20 16.28 -9.65
N TYR A 325 9.14 15.06 -10.17
CA TYR A 325 10.24 14.12 -10.27
C TYR A 325 10.65 14.03 -11.73
N SER A 326 11.94 14.21 -12.02
CA SER A 326 12.47 14.14 -13.37
C SER A 326 13.67 13.20 -13.48
N ALA A 327 13.84 12.59 -14.65
CA ALA A 327 15.05 11.84 -14.98
C ALA A 327 15.35 11.95 -16.47
N SER A 328 16.59 12.28 -16.80
CA SER A 328 17.10 12.26 -18.17
C SER A 328 18.04 11.08 -18.36
N PHE A 329 17.90 10.34 -19.47
CA PHE A 329 18.78 9.23 -19.82
C PHE A 329 18.78 8.98 -21.33
N LYS A 330 19.72 8.17 -21.79
CA LYS A 330 19.84 7.80 -23.20
C LYS A 330 19.07 6.51 -23.48
N VAL A 331 18.31 6.48 -24.57
CA VAL A 331 17.61 5.28 -25.05
C VAL A 331 18.66 4.19 -25.37
N PRO A 332 18.48 2.95 -24.88
CA PRO A 332 19.39 1.84 -25.16
C PRO A 332 19.57 1.54 -26.66
N ASP A 333 20.68 0.90 -27.02
CA ASP A 333 20.98 0.45 -28.38
C ASP A 333 20.23 -0.86 -28.75
N VAL A 334 18.98 -0.95 -28.34
CA VAL A 334 18.07 -2.06 -28.65
C VAL A 334 16.74 -1.45 -29.05
N TYR A 335 16.24 -1.83 -30.22
CA TYR A 335 14.93 -1.39 -30.72
C TYR A 335 13.84 -2.36 -30.31
N GLY A 336 12.59 -1.87 -30.25
CA GLY A 336 11.45 -2.65 -29.76
C GLY A 336 10.39 -1.77 -29.14
N VAL A 337 9.45 -2.37 -28.42
CA VAL A 337 8.42 -1.64 -27.65
C VAL A 337 8.85 -1.60 -26.20
N PHE A 338 9.22 -0.41 -25.72
CA PHE A 338 9.59 -0.19 -24.33
C PHE A 338 8.42 0.38 -23.55
N GLN A 339 8.56 0.42 -22.23
CA GLN A 339 7.64 1.03 -21.29
C GLN A 339 8.42 1.92 -20.33
N PHE A 340 7.96 3.16 -20.15
CA PHE A 340 8.30 3.92 -18.96
C PHE A 340 7.48 3.36 -17.81
N LYS A 341 8.16 2.82 -16.80
CA LYS A 341 7.53 2.19 -15.65
C LYS A 341 8.00 2.87 -14.37
N VAL A 342 7.06 3.35 -13.56
CA VAL A 342 7.32 3.85 -12.21
C VAL A 342 6.49 3.01 -11.25
N GLU A 343 7.18 2.17 -10.49
CA GLU A 343 6.59 1.35 -9.43
C GLU A 343 7.10 1.86 -8.09
N TYR A 344 6.20 2.44 -7.29
CA TYR A 344 6.53 2.97 -5.99
C TYR A 344 5.68 2.26 -4.93
N GLN A 345 6.32 1.42 -4.13
CA GLN A 345 5.70 0.69 -3.03
C GLN A 345 6.51 0.93 -1.76
N ARG A 346 5.93 1.70 -0.83
CA ARG A 346 6.53 2.01 0.46
C ARG A 346 5.56 1.70 1.59
N LEU A 347 6.11 1.30 2.74
CA LEU A 347 5.34 0.89 3.90
C LEU A 347 4.36 2.00 4.33
N GLY A 348 3.07 1.70 4.28
CA GLY A 348 1.98 2.61 4.66
C GLY A 348 1.57 3.61 3.58
N TYR A 349 2.31 3.74 2.48
CA TYR A 349 1.92 4.59 1.36
C TYR A 349 1.09 3.84 0.32
N THR A 350 0.19 4.57 -0.35
CA THR A 350 -0.51 4.06 -1.54
C THR A 350 0.50 3.65 -2.61
N GLY A 351 0.31 2.47 -3.19
CA GLY A 351 1.15 1.97 -4.27
C GLY A 351 0.89 2.74 -5.55
N LEU A 352 1.95 3.25 -6.17
CA LEU A 352 1.89 3.87 -7.49
C LEU A 352 2.42 2.89 -8.53
N SER A 353 1.62 2.62 -9.57
CA SER A 353 2.02 1.82 -10.72
C SER A 353 1.66 2.59 -11.99
N LEU A 354 2.66 3.22 -12.58
CA LEU A 354 2.54 3.97 -13.84
C LEU A 354 3.27 3.20 -14.93
N ALA A 355 2.60 2.98 -16.06
CA ALA A 355 3.20 2.32 -17.21
C ALA A 355 2.76 3.05 -18.49
N LYS A 356 3.71 3.52 -19.28
CA LYS A 356 3.46 4.15 -20.59
C LYS A 356 4.32 3.50 -21.66
N GLN A 357 3.68 2.89 -22.66
CA GLN A 357 4.38 2.21 -23.74
C GLN A 357 4.89 3.20 -24.79
N ILE A 358 6.10 2.95 -25.30
CA ILE A 358 6.69 3.75 -26.36
C ILE A 358 7.54 2.87 -27.30
N PRO A 359 7.35 2.98 -28.62
CA PRO A 359 8.20 2.28 -29.57
C PRO A 359 9.55 3.00 -29.71
N VAL A 360 10.61 2.20 -29.76
CA VAL A 360 11.98 2.60 -30.08
C VAL A 360 12.36 1.98 -31.41
N ARG A 361 12.71 2.82 -32.39
CA ARG A 361 13.13 2.39 -33.73
C ARG A 361 14.65 2.46 -33.92
N PRO A 362 15.22 1.67 -34.84
CA PRO A 362 16.59 1.87 -35.29
C PRO A 362 16.75 3.17 -36.10
N TYR A 363 17.99 3.49 -36.45
CA TYR A 363 18.31 4.55 -37.42
C TYR A 363 17.63 4.25 -38.76
N ARG A 364 17.08 5.30 -39.38
CA ARG A 364 16.66 5.23 -40.79
C ARG A 364 17.89 5.32 -41.68
N HIS A 365 17.74 4.89 -42.94
CA HIS A 365 18.81 4.90 -43.95
C HIS A 365 19.42 6.30 -44.19
N ASP A 366 18.69 7.38 -43.90
CA ASP A 366 19.11 8.77 -44.04
C ASP A 366 19.74 9.36 -42.77
N GLU A 367 19.72 8.64 -41.66
CA GLU A 367 20.22 9.11 -40.36
C GLU A 367 21.62 8.58 -40.01
N TYR A 368 22.16 7.67 -40.82
CA TYR A 368 23.54 7.22 -40.66
C TYR A 368 24.52 8.33 -41.04
N GLU A 369 25.66 8.36 -40.35
CA GLU A 369 26.75 9.27 -40.66
C GLU A 369 27.22 9.08 -42.11
N ARG A 370 27.34 10.18 -42.85
CA ARG A 370 27.80 10.20 -44.24
C ARG A 370 29.14 10.94 -44.31
N PHE A 371 29.94 10.57 -45.30
CA PHE A 371 31.27 11.16 -45.54
C PHE A 371 32.26 10.92 -44.39
N ILE A 372 32.30 9.69 -43.89
CA ILE A 372 33.24 9.30 -42.84
C ILE A 372 34.69 9.42 -43.33
N THR A 373 35.56 10.00 -42.51
CA THR A 373 36.97 10.28 -42.84
C THR A 373 37.75 9.00 -43.15
N SER A 374 37.42 7.90 -42.47
CA SER A 374 38.00 6.57 -42.70
C SER A 374 37.67 6.00 -44.09
N ALA A 375 36.58 6.46 -44.73
CA ALA A 375 36.17 5.99 -46.05
C ALA A 375 36.65 6.88 -47.21
N PHE A 376 37.42 7.95 -46.94
CA PHE A 376 37.98 8.82 -47.98
C PHE A 376 38.76 8.07 -49.07
N PRO A 377 39.55 7.01 -48.78
CA PRO A 377 40.20 6.23 -49.84
C PRO A 377 39.20 5.61 -50.83
N TYR A 378 38.04 5.14 -50.38
CA TYR A 378 37.01 4.54 -51.23
C TYR A 378 36.29 5.58 -52.08
N TYR A 379 36.01 6.75 -51.49
CA TYR A 379 35.43 7.88 -52.22
C TYR A 379 36.38 8.36 -53.32
N ALA A 380 37.66 8.55 -52.98
CA ALA A 380 38.69 8.96 -53.93
C ALA A 380 38.90 7.92 -55.05
N ALA A 381 38.93 6.63 -54.72
CA ALA A 381 39.05 5.55 -55.71
C ALA A 381 37.90 5.60 -56.73
N SER A 382 36.66 5.76 -56.25
CA SER A 382 35.47 5.82 -57.12
C SER A 382 35.55 6.97 -58.11
N PHE A 383 35.88 8.18 -57.64
CA PHE A 383 36.04 9.35 -58.51
C PHE A 383 37.26 9.23 -59.44
N SER A 384 38.35 8.61 -58.97
CA SER A 384 39.53 8.33 -59.79
C SER A 384 39.20 7.39 -60.95
N THR A 385 38.46 6.30 -60.70
CA THR A 385 38.02 5.37 -61.75
C THR A 385 37.09 6.05 -62.75
N MET A 386 36.16 6.89 -62.30
CA MET A 386 35.30 7.68 -63.20
C MET A 386 36.12 8.60 -64.10
N GLY A 387 37.10 9.31 -63.54
CA GLY A 387 38.00 10.19 -64.29
C GLY A 387 38.88 9.42 -65.29
N ALA A 388 39.47 8.31 -64.86
CA ALA A 388 40.28 7.44 -65.71
C ALA A 388 39.46 6.84 -66.87
N PHE A 389 38.23 6.39 -66.61
CA PHE A 389 37.33 5.88 -67.64
C PHE A 389 36.92 6.95 -68.66
N PHE A 390 36.69 8.18 -68.20
CA PHE A 390 36.41 9.31 -69.08
C PHE A 390 37.61 9.61 -70.00
N ILE A 391 38.82 9.72 -69.43
CA ILE A 391 40.06 9.93 -70.19
C ILE A 391 40.30 8.78 -71.18
N PHE A 392 40.12 7.53 -70.73
CA PHE A 392 40.25 6.35 -71.57
C PHE A 392 39.27 6.38 -72.74
N SER A 393 38.00 6.74 -72.50
CA SER A 393 36.98 6.82 -73.56
C SER A 393 37.36 7.84 -74.63
N VAL A 394 37.85 9.03 -74.23
CA VAL A 394 38.33 10.05 -75.17
C VAL A 394 39.56 9.55 -75.93
N ALA A 395 40.55 9.00 -75.22
CA ALA A 395 41.78 8.52 -75.84
C ALA A 395 41.52 7.37 -76.82
N TYR A 396 40.63 6.44 -76.49
CA TYR A 396 40.27 5.29 -77.31
C TYR A 396 39.48 5.69 -78.56
N LEU A 397 38.48 6.58 -78.43
CA LEU A 397 37.65 7.01 -79.56
C LEU A 397 38.41 7.87 -80.58
N TYR A 398 39.35 8.70 -80.12
CA TYR A 398 40.15 9.58 -80.99
C TYR A 398 41.55 9.01 -81.28
N HIS A 399 41.78 7.73 -80.97
CA HIS A 399 43.00 7.04 -81.37
C HIS A 399 42.98 6.82 -82.88
N LYS A 400 44.04 7.26 -83.57
CA LYS A 400 44.21 7.04 -85.01
C LYS A 400 44.61 5.61 -85.36
#